data_AF-A0A352WPL5-F1
#
_entry.id   AF-A0A352WPL5-F1
#
_cell.length_a   1.000
_cell.length_b   1.000
_cell.length_c   1.000
_cell.angle_alpha   90.00
_cell.angle_beta   90.00
_cell.angle_gamma   90.00
#
_symmetry.space_group_name_H-M   'P 1'
#
loop_
_entity.id
_entity.type
_entity.pdbx_description
1 polymer ?
#
loop_
_entity_poly.entity_id
_entity_poly.type
_entity_poly.pdbx_seq_one_letter_code
_entity_poly.pdbx_strand_id
1 'polypeptide(L)'
;MVTFEANVVLDNVATSELDDFEGVEVSDACSDWTYTSTDVWVGNSLTGYELNRTMVFTDACGNSTTIEQNITAVYATGCTYMDAENYDPAAIIDDGSCEYTGCTDMASANYNPIATIDDGSCVIVGCMDPEGYDYDPNANYPGGCDYPDPCPGDINDDGLVNVGDLLEFFQYYGQVCE
;
A
#
# COMPACT_ATOMS: atom_id res chain seq x y z
N MET A 1 -25.74 -44.23 5.49
CA MET A 1 -26.21 -42.92 4.98
C MET A 1 -25.04 -41.96 5.07
N VAL A 2 -24.68 -41.33 3.95
CA VAL A 2 -23.65 -40.29 3.90
C VAL A 2 -24.36 -38.96 3.71
N THR A 3 -24.04 -37.98 4.54
CA THR A 3 -24.52 -36.60 4.42
C THR A 3 -23.32 -35.69 4.24
N PHE A 4 -23.43 -34.75 3.29
CA PHE A 4 -22.32 -33.86 2.94
C PHE A 4 -22.83 -32.47 2.54
N GLU A 5 -22.01 -31.45 2.75
CA GLU A 5 -22.18 -30.15 2.10
C GLU A 5 -21.58 -30.19 0.69
N ALA A 6 -22.42 -30.04 -0.32
CA ALA A 6 -22.02 -30.14 -1.73
C ALA A 6 -21.11 -29.00 -2.19
N ASN A 7 -21.17 -27.85 -1.50
CA ASN A 7 -20.32 -26.69 -1.77
C ASN A 7 -19.67 -26.26 -0.46
N VAL A 8 -18.34 -26.25 -0.41
CA VAL A 8 -17.57 -25.81 0.76
C VAL A 8 -16.75 -24.58 0.38
N VAL A 9 -16.84 -23.54 1.20
CA VAL A 9 -16.05 -22.33 1.06
C VAL A 9 -15.10 -22.26 2.25
N LEU A 10 -13.80 -22.26 1.97
CA LEU A 10 -12.75 -22.13 2.96
C LEU A 10 -12.16 -20.73 2.86
N ASP A 11 -12.25 -19.96 3.94
CA ASP A 11 -11.71 -18.61 4.02
C ASP A 11 -10.40 -18.60 4.83
N ASN A 12 -9.49 -17.69 4.47
CA ASN A 12 -8.19 -17.48 5.13
C ASN A 12 -7.32 -18.74 5.15
N VAL A 13 -7.35 -19.53 4.09
CA VAL A 13 -6.61 -20.80 4.02
C VAL A 13 -5.12 -20.52 3.83
N ALA A 14 -4.28 -21.17 4.64
CA ALA A 14 -2.84 -21.24 4.36
C ALA A 14 -2.61 -22.11 3.11
N THR A 15 -1.55 -21.86 2.34
CA THR A 15 -1.30 -22.43 0.99
C THR A 15 -1.17 -23.97 0.90
N SER A 16 -1.55 -24.75 1.91
CA SER A 16 -1.47 -26.22 1.86
C SER A 16 -2.41 -27.04 2.74
N GLU A 17 -3.38 -26.44 3.44
CA GLU A 17 -4.33 -27.22 4.25
C GLU A 17 -5.66 -27.39 3.50
N LEU A 18 -5.75 -28.46 2.70
CA LEU A 18 -7.04 -29.06 2.41
C LEU A 18 -7.43 -29.83 3.66
N ASP A 19 -8.15 -29.20 4.58
CA ASP A 19 -8.69 -29.91 5.73
C ASP A 19 -9.58 -31.04 5.21
N ASP A 20 -9.09 -32.26 5.42
CA ASP A 20 -9.68 -33.47 4.90
C ASP A 20 -10.93 -33.71 5.75
N PHE A 21 -12.13 -33.44 5.20
CA PHE A 21 -13.47 -33.72 5.75
C PHE A 21 -14.25 -32.60 6.44
N GLU A 22 -14.08 -31.31 6.11
CA GLU A 22 -15.07 -30.35 6.58
C GLU A 22 -16.46 -30.65 5.97
N GLY A 23 -17.45 -30.94 6.83
CA GLY A 23 -18.85 -31.11 6.43
C GLY A 23 -19.29 -32.49 5.92
N VAL A 24 -18.49 -33.57 6.07
CA VAL A 24 -18.89 -34.92 5.65
C VAL A 24 -19.14 -35.84 6.86
N GLU A 25 -20.38 -36.28 7.03
CA GLU A 25 -20.77 -37.26 8.05
C GLU A 25 -21.16 -38.60 7.43
N VAL A 26 -20.58 -39.68 7.96
CA VAL A 26 -20.83 -41.05 7.50
C VAL A 26 -21.45 -41.86 8.65
N SER A 27 -22.69 -42.30 8.46
CA SER A 27 -23.35 -43.25 9.36
C SER A 27 -23.53 -44.58 8.64
N ASP A 28 -22.77 -45.61 9.06
CA ASP A 28 -23.05 -47.01 8.70
C ASP A 28 -23.48 -47.81 9.94
N ALA A 29 -24.49 -48.66 9.77
CA ALA A 29 -25.09 -49.44 10.84
C ALA A 29 -24.46 -50.85 11.00
N CYS A 30 -23.60 -51.27 10.07
CA CYS A 30 -23.26 -52.68 9.89
C CYS A 30 -21.75 -53.01 9.88
N SER A 31 -20.84 -52.09 9.56
CA SER A 31 -19.40 -52.41 9.47
C SER A 31 -18.48 -51.19 9.43
N ASP A 32 -17.16 -51.44 9.51
CA ASP A 32 -16.13 -50.47 9.16
C ASP A 32 -16.22 -50.13 7.66
N TRP A 33 -15.94 -48.87 7.32
CA TRP A 33 -15.95 -48.36 5.95
C TRP A 33 -14.57 -47.81 5.58
N THR A 34 -14.32 -47.73 4.27
CA THR A 34 -13.14 -47.06 3.70
C THR A 34 -13.58 -46.01 2.71
N TYR A 35 -12.73 -45.04 2.41
CA TYR A 35 -12.97 -44.10 1.34
C TYR A 35 -11.74 -43.89 0.48
N THR A 36 -11.98 -43.47 -0.75
CA THR A 36 -10.96 -42.90 -1.64
C THR A 36 -11.46 -41.55 -2.14
N SER A 37 -10.60 -40.55 -2.19
CA SER A 37 -10.87 -39.25 -2.80
C SER A 37 -10.11 -39.09 -4.12
N THR A 38 -10.67 -38.29 -5.03
CA THR A 38 -9.99 -37.86 -6.25
C THR A 38 -10.33 -36.39 -6.48
N ASP A 39 -9.30 -35.57 -6.61
CA ASP A 39 -9.43 -34.13 -6.75
C ASP A 39 -9.17 -33.71 -8.20
N VAL A 40 -10.09 -32.91 -8.76
CA VAL A 40 -9.98 -32.32 -10.09
C VAL A 40 -9.96 -30.80 -9.94
N TRP A 41 -8.81 -30.19 -10.23
CA TRP A 41 -8.64 -28.74 -10.17
C TRP A 41 -9.37 -28.05 -11.32
N VAL A 42 -10.25 -27.11 -10.98
CA VAL A 42 -11.10 -26.38 -11.94
C VAL A 42 -10.61 -24.95 -12.12
N GLY A 43 -10.05 -24.36 -11.06
CA GLY A 43 -9.49 -23.01 -11.08
C GLY A 43 -8.30 -22.88 -10.12
N ASN A 44 -7.30 -22.10 -10.54
CA ASN A 44 -6.20 -21.70 -9.69
C ASN A 44 -5.91 -20.23 -9.94
N SER A 45 -5.92 -19.43 -8.88
CA SER A 45 -5.66 -18.00 -8.90
C SER A 45 -4.63 -17.65 -7.83
N LEU A 46 -4.10 -16.44 -7.91
CA LEU A 46 -3.25 -15.89 -6.85
C LEU A 46 -4.00 -15.68 -5.53
N THR A 47 -5.34 -15.65 -5.57
CA THR A 47 -6.20 -15.38 -4.41
C THR A 47 -6.87 -16.64 -3.87
N GLY A 48 -6.57 -17.82 -4.42
CA GLY A 48 -7.23 -19.06 -4.02
C GLY A 48 -7.35 -20.08 -5.15
N TYR A 49 -8.15 -21.10 -4.91
CA TYR A 49 -8.36 -22.18 -5.87
C TYR A 49 -9.77 -22.77 -5.79
N GLU A 50 -10.15 -23.44 -6.88
CA GLU A 50 -11.40 -24.17 -7.00
C GLU A 50 -11.10 -25.59 -7.46
N LEU A 51 -11.65 -26.58 -6.77
CA LEU A 51 -11.54 -27.98 -7.16
C LEU A 51 -12.84 -28.74 -6.92
N ASN A 52 -13.04 -29.78 -7.71
CA ASN A 52 -14.12 -30.74 -7.53
C ASN A 52 -13.52 -32.02 -6.96
N ARG A 53 -13.98 -32.43 -5.78
CA ARG A 53 -13.55 -33.63 -5.07
C ARG A 53 -14.62 -34.70 -5.20
N THR A 54 -14.26 -35.85 -5.73
CA THR A 54 -15.12 -37.04 -5.75
C THR A 54 -14.65 -38.00 -4.66
N MET A 55 -15.55 -38.38 -3.76
CA MET A 55 -15.29 -39.32 -2.68
C MET A 55 -16.14 -40.57 -2.86
N VAL A 56 -15.50 -41.74 -2.80
CA VAL A 56 -16.18 -43.04 -2.90
C VAL A 56 -16.04 -43.74 -1.56
N PHE A 57 -17.16 -43.90 -0.86
CA PHE A 57 -17.24 -44.64 0.40
C PHE A 57 -17.63 -46.07 0.11
N THR A 58 -16.88 -47.03 0.62
CA THR A 58 -17.11 -48.46 0.40
C THR A 58 -17.18 -49.19 1.74
N ASP A 59 -18.25 -49.97 1.93
CA ASP A 59 -18.41 -50.84 3.10
C ASP A 59 -17.70 -52.20 2.93
N ALA A 60 -17.57 -52.96 4.01
CA ALA A 60 -16.98 -54.29 3.97
C ALA A 60 -17.78 -55.32 3.13
N CYS A 61 -19.04 -55.03 2.82
CA CYS A 61 -19.91 -55.85 1.98
C CYS A 61 -19.72 -55.57 0.48
N GLY A 62 -18.95 -54.54 0.12
CA GLY A 62 -18.69 -54.11 -1.25
C GLY A 62 -19.75 -53.15 -1.81
N ASN A 63 -20.67 -52.63 -0.99
CA ASN A 63 -21.54 -51.54 -1.41
C ASN A 63 -20.74 -50.24 -1.40
N SER A 64 -20.92 -49.43 -2.45
CA SER A 64 -20.29 -48.12 -2.54
C SER A 64 -21.31 -47.01 -2.73
N THR A 65 -21.02 -45.84 -2.17
CA THR A 65 -21.71 -44.59 -2.49
C THR A 65 -20.70 -43.54 -2.87
N THR A 66 -21.06 -42.69 -3.82
CA THR A 66 -20.20 -41.63 -4.34
C THR A 66 -20.82 -40.29 -4.02
N ILE A 67 -20.01 -39.37 -3.53
CA ILE A 67 -20.38 -37.96 -3.36
C ILE A 67 -19.40 -37.07 -4.11
N GLU A 68 -19.89 -35.92 -4.55
CA GLU A 68 -19.09 -34.90 -5.23
C GLU A 68 -19.20 -33.60 -4.43
N GLN A 69 -18.07 -32.97 -4.19
CA GLN A 69 -17.96 -31.73 -3.45
C GLN A 69 -17.24 -30.69 -4.30
N ASN A 70 -17.82 -29.50 -4.40
CA ASN A 70 -17.16 -28.33 -5.00
C ASN A 70 -16.50 -27.54 -3.87
N ILE A 71 -15.19 -27.38 -3.92
CA ILE A 71 -14.41 -26.67 -2.91
C ILE A 71 -13.90 -25.37 -3.54
N THR A 72 -14.21 -24.26 -2.88
CA THR A 72 -13.64 -22.94 -3.17
C THR A 72 -12.81 -22.52 -1.96
N ALA A 73 -11.51 -22.37 -2.14
CA ALA A 73 -10.61 -21.88 -1.10
C ALA A 73 -10.13 -20.48 -1.45
N VAL A 74 -10.20 -19.57 -0.49
CA VAL A 74 -9.70 -18.19 -0.59
C VAL A 74 -8.49 -18.04 0.32
N TYR A 75 -7.36 -17.62 -0.23
CA TYR A 75 -6.17 -17.36 0.56
C TYR A 75 -6.36 -16.12 1.45
N ALA A 76 -5.70 -16.11 2.61
CA ALA A 76 -5.63 -14.91 3.43
C ALA A 76 -4.86 -13.81 2.69
N THR A 77 -5.56 -12.74 2.29
CA THR A 77 -5.00 -11.58 1.60
C THR A 77 -4.99 -10.36 2.51
N GLY A 78 -3.94 -9.56 2.43
CA GLY A 78 -3.78 -8.33 3.20
C GLY A 78 -2.37 -7.80 3.07
N CYS A 79 -2.01 -6.77 3.84
CA CYS A 79 -0.66 -6.22 3.80
C CYS A 79 0.36 -7.17 4.42
N THR A 80 1.36 -7.59 3.65
CA THR A 80 2.39 -8.56 4.12
C THR A 80 3.67 -7.91 4.63
N TYR A 81 3.77 -6.57 4.55
CA TYR A 81 4.96 -5.80 4.91
C TYR A 81 4.89 -5.37 6.37
N MET A 82 5.87 -5.82 7.18
CA MET A 82 5.89 -5.59 8.64
C MET A 82 6.08 -4.11 9.03
N ASP A 83 6.60 -3.30 8.11
CA ASP A 83 6.81 -1.86 8.25
C ASP A 83 5.61 -1.01 7.83
N ALA A 84 4.54 -1.63 7.31
CA ALA A 84 3.28 -0.94 7.03
C ALA A 84 2.41 -0.82 8.30
N GLU A 85 1.61 0.24 8.37
CA GLU A 85 0.70 0.52 9.49
C GLU A 85 -0.43 -0.51 9.63
N ASN A 86 -0.84 -1.11 8.52
CA ASN A 86 -1.89 -2.13 8.44
C ASN A 86 -1.34 -3.53 8.18
N TYR A 87 -0.10 -3.82 8.60
CA TYR A 87 0.49 -5.16 8.51
C TYR A 87 -0.46 -6.23 9.07
N ASP A 88 -0.80 -7.21 8.24
CA ASP A 88 -1.60 -8.37 8.62
C ASP A 88 -0.72 -9.62 8.72
N PRO A 89 -0.44 -10.12 9.93
CA PRO A 89 0.37 -11.33 10.11
C PRO A 89 -0.32 -12.62 9.64
N ALA A 90 -1.63 -12.59 9.39
CA ALA A 90 -2.37 -13.72 8.82
C ALA A 90 -2.34 -13.70 7.28
N ALA A 91 -2.05 -12.57 6.65
CA ALA A 91 -1.96 -12.46 5.20
C ALA A 91 -0.75 -13.21 4.66
N ILE A 92 -0.99 -14.05 3.65
CA ILE A 92 0.04 -14.81 2.92
C ILE A 92 0.24 -14.31 1.49
N ILE A 93 -0.71 -13.52 0.99
CA ILE A 93 -0.65 -12.84 -0.30
C ILE A 93 -0.85 -11.35 -0.07
N ASP A 94 0.10 -10.56 -0.57
CA ASP A 94 -0.01 -9.11 -0.59
C ASP A 94 -1.10 -8.67 -1.57
N ASP A 95 -2.09 -7.93 -1.08
CA ASP A 95 -3.18 -7.39 -1.92
C ASP A 95 -2.93 -5.93 -2.35
N GLY A 96 -1.77 -5.37 -2.01
CA GLY A 96 -1.43 -3.97 -2.27
C GLY A 96 -2.18 -2.98 -1.39
N SER A 97 -2.84 -3.44 -0.32
CA SER A 97 -3.53 -2.55 0.64
C SER A 97 -2.60 -1.85 1.64
N CYS A 98 -1.29 -2.12 1.59
CA CYS A 98 -0.34 -1.59 2.57
C CYS A 98 -0.38 -0.07 2.71
N GLU A 99 -0.47 0.37 3.96
CA GLU A 99 -0.52 1.78 4.34
C GLU A 99 0.81 2.21 4.95
N TYR A 100 1.37 3.30 4.43
CA TYR A 100 2.61 3.89 4.92
C TYR A 100 2.40 5.37 5.22
N THR A 101 2.90 5.81 6.38
CA THR A 101 2.87 7.22 6.76
C THR A 101 4.07 7.99 6.22
N GLY A 102 3.84 9.24 5.85
CA GLY A 102 4.87 10.19 5.50
C GLY A 102 4.30 11.35 4.70
N CYS A 103 5.15 12.28 4.28
CA CYS A 103 4.66 13.39 3.47
C CYS A 103 4.19 12.94 2.08
N THR A 104 2.90 13.16 1.77
CA THR A 104 2.31 12.81 0.46
C THR A 104 2.35 13.96 -0.55
N ASP A 105 2.76 15.16 -0.14
CA ASP A 105 2.84 16.32 -1.02
C ASP A 105 4.14 16.31 -1.85
N MET A 106 4.01 16.15 -3.17
CA MET A 106 5.12 16.14 -4.12
C MET A 106 5.91 17.46 -4.17
N ALA A 107 5.33 18.57 -3.73
CA ALA A 107 6.01 19.86 -3.67
C ALA A 107 6.87 20.02 -2.40
N SER A 108 6.68 19.17 -1.39
CA SER A 108 7.41 19.25 -0.13
C SER A 108 8.82 18.67 -0.25
N ALA A 109 9.77 19.24 0.50
CA ALA A 109 11.18 18.87 0.42
C ALA A 109 11.48 17.44 0.88
N ASN A 110 10.60 16.85 1.69
CA ASN A 110 10.67 15.49 2.23
C ASN A 110 9.55 14.58 1.70
N TYR A 111 9.03 14.86 0.50
CA TYR A 111 8.05 13.99 -0.16
C TYR A 111 8.47 12.52 -0.11
N ASN A 112 7.57 11.67 0.40
CA ASN A 112 7.75 10.23 0.45
C ASN A 112 6.85 9.56 -0.61
N PRO A 113 7.41 9.02 -1.71
CA PRO A 113 6.62 8.46 -2.81
C PRO A 113 5.89 7.16 -2.47
N ILE A 114 6.22 6.50 -1.35
CA ILE A 114 5.51 5.31 -0.89
C ILE A 114 4.47 5.62 0.19
N ALA A 115 4.44 6.84 0.73
CA ALA A 115 3.44 7.23 1.71
C ALA A 115 2.05 7.28 1.06
N THR A 116 1.11 6.57 1.67
CA THR A 116 -0.31 6.58 1.28
C THR A 116 -1.14 7.43 2.24
N ILE A 117 -0.58 7.77 3.41
CA ILE A 117 -1.22 8.56 4.47
C ILE A 117 -0.29 9.72 4.83
N ASP A 118 -0.80 10.95 4.73
CA ASP A 118 -0.10 12.14 5.20
C ASP A 118 -0.06 12.14 6.74
N ASP A 119 1.14 12.16 7.30
CA ASP A 119 1.37 12.25 8.75
C ASP A 119 1.60 13.69 9.22
N GLY A 120 1.48 14.67 8.32
CA GLY A 120 1.74 16.08 8.60
C GLY A 120 3.23 16.41 8.74
N SER A 121 4.13 15.49 8.37
CA SER A 121 5.58 15.73 8.39
C SER A 121 6.08 16.55 7.20
N CYS A 122 5.22 16.90 6.23
CA CYS A 122 5.59 17.63 5.03
C CYS A 122 6.35 18.93 5.33
N VAL A 123 7.52 19.09 4.69
CA VAL A 123 8.44 20.21 4.84
C VAL A 123 8.20 21.20 3.71
N ILE A 124 7.62 22.35 4.07
CA ILE A 124 7.39 23.49 3.19
C ILE A 124 8.49 24.51 3.49
N VAL A 125 9.43 24.62 2.55
CA VAL A 125 10.55 25.57 2.64
C VAL A 125 10.10 26.91 2.07
N GLY A 126 10.21 27.96 2.86
CA GLY A 126 9.87 29.31 2.42
C GLY A 126 10.28 30.37 3.42
N CYS A 127 10.12 31.64 3.05
CA CYS A 127 10.39 32.74 3.94
C CYS A 127 9.35 32.77 5.07
N MET A 128 9.81 32.62 6.31
CA MET A 128 8.96 32.63 7.52
C MET A 128 8.84 34.03 8.14
N ASP A 129 9.53 35.02 7.57
CA ASP A 129 9.53 36.40 8.05
C ASP A 129 8.43 37.22 7.36
N PRO A 130 7.43 37.73 8.08
CA PRO A 130 6.38 38.59 7.52
C PRO A 130 6.89 39.89 6.87
N GLU A 131 8.14 40.30 7.13
CA GLU A 131 8.77 41.46 6.49
C GLU A 131 9.41 41.13 5.13
N GLY A 132 9.57 39.85 4.79
CA GLY A 132 10.08 39.40 3.48
C GLY A 132 9.03 39.56 2.37
N TYR A 133 9.49 39.89 1.15
CA TYR A 133 8.62 40.00 -0.03
C TYR A 133 8.06 38.66 -0.50
N ASP A 134 8.77 37.58 -0.24
CA ASP A 134 8.41 36.20 -0.55
C ASP A 134 7.89 35.43 0.67
N TYR A 135 7.38 36.15 1.69
CA TYR A 135 6.79 35.55 2.88
C TYR A 135 5.74 34.49 2.53
N ASP A 136 5.98 33.26 3.00
CA ASP A 136 5.04 32.14 2.89
C ASP A 136 4.49 31.80 4.29
N PRO A 137 3.21 32.12 4.57
CA PRO A 137 2.59 31.80 5.85
C PRO A 137 2.42 30.29 6.11
N ASN A 138 2.61 29.44 5.09
CA ASN A 138 2.54 27.99 5.21
C ASN A 138 3.91 27.35 5.38
N ALA A 139 5.01 28.12 5.24
CA ALA A 139 6.34 27.60 5.48
C ALA A 139 6.45 27.09 6.92
N ASN A 140 6.91 25.85 7.07
CA ASN A 140 7.21 25.24 8.37
C ASN A 140 8.70 24.91 8.53
N TYR A 141 9.51 25.29 7.53
CA TYR A 141 10.95 25.18 7.54
C TYR A 141 11.58 26.43 6.92
N PRO A 142 12.64 27.00 7.55
CA PRO A 142 13.20 28.28 7.11
C PRO A 142 13.87 28.17 5.75
N GLY A 143 13.36 28.92 4.78
CA GLY A 143 13.98 29.21 3.49
C GLY A 143 14.73 30.55 3.50
N GLY A 144 15.27 30.92 2.34
CA GLY A 144 15.72 32.30 2.12
C GLY A 144 14.54 33.26 2.15
N CYS A 145 14.79 34.51 2.54
CA CYS A 145 13.84 35.61 2.45
C CYS A 145 14.43 36.68 1.54
N ASP A 146 13.64 37.14 0.59
CA ASP A 146 13.95 38.30 -0.24
C ASP A 146 13.43 39.55 0.48
N TYR A 147 14.34 40.43 0.89
CA TYR A 147 13.98 41.69 1.54
C TYR A 147 13.97 42.84 0.54
N PRO A 148 13.22 43.92 0.83
CA PRO A 148 13.50 45.22 0.25
C PRO A 148 14.98 45.53 0.41
N ASP A 149 15.64 45.83 -0.72
CA ASP A 149 16.92 46.50 -0.66
C ASP A 149 16.74 47.75 0.23
N PRO A 150 17.41 47.83 1.39
CA PRO A 150 17.25 48.94 2.33
C PRO A 150 17.72 50.26 1.70
N CYS A 151 18.50 50.19 0.62
CA CYS A 151 19.03 51.32 -0.13
C CYS A 151 19.07 50.99 -1.63
N PRO A 152 17.92 51.02 -2.36
CA PRO A 152 17.85 50.67 -3.79
C PRO A 152 18.72 51.52 -4.74
N GLY A 153 19.38 52.55 -4.20
CA GLY A 153 20.31 53.42 -4.91
C GLY A 153 21.77 53.23 -4.48
N ASP A 154 22.07 52.24 -3.66
CA ASP A 154 23.43 51.79 -3.35
C ASP A 154 23.84 50.80 -4.45
N ILE A 155 24.53 51.32 -5.46
CA ILE A 155 24.81 50.59 -6.70
C ILE A 155 26.12 49.79 -6.57
N ASN A 156 27.01 50.18 -5.64
CA ASN A 156 28.28 49.48 -5.37
C ASN A 156 28.23 48.56 -4.14
N ASP A 157 27.06 48.41 -3.49
CA ASP A 157 26.88 47.64 -2.26
C ASP A 157 27.79 48.09 -1.09
N ASP A 158 28.09 49.40 -0.94
CA ASP A 158 28.90 49.93 0.18
C ASP A 158 28.10 50.28 1.44
N GLY A 159 26.77 50.14 1.36
CA GLY A 159 25.80 50.45 2.40
C GLY A 159 25.37 51.92 2.46
N LEU A 160 25.77 52.77 1.50
CA LEU A 160 25.51 54.22 1.52
C LEU A 160 25.09 54.75 0.14
N VAL A 161 23.85 55.24 0.00
CA VAL A 161 23.44 56.00 -1.21
C VAL A 161 24.14 57.37 -1.28
N ASN A 162 25.17 57.49 -2.12
CA ASN A 162 26.02 58.68 -2.23
C ASN A 162 26.52 58.95 -3.68
N VAL A 163 27.54 59.80 -3.82
CA VAL A 163 28.11 60.18 -5.13
C VAL A 163 28.82 58.99 -5.78
N GLY A 164 29.36 58.05 -5.01
CA GLY A 164 29.93 56.80 -5.50
C GLY A 164 28.95 56.04 -6.39
N ASP A 165 27.73 55.83 -5.92
CA ASP A 165 26.66 55.13 -6.64
C ASP A 165 26.23 55.87 -7.90
N LEU A 166 26.09 57.19 -7.80
CA LEU A 166 25.71 58.01 -8.95
C LEU A 166 26.78 57.96 -10.05
N LEU A 167 28.06 57.97 -9.67
CA LEU A 167 29.17 57.87 -10.63
C LEU A 167 29.24 56.47 -11.24
N GLU A 168 28.92 55.43 -10.49
CA GLU A 168 28.83 54.07 -11.01
C GLU A 168 27.65 53.91 -11.98
N PHE A 169 26.48 54.41 -11.64
CA PHE A 169 25.33 54.46 -12.55
C PHE A 169 25.71 55.07 -13.90
N PHE A 170 26.43 56.20 -13.90
CA PHE A 170 26.83 56.87 -15.14
C PHE A 170 27.88 56.11 -15.96
N GLN A 171 28.61 55.16 -15.39
CA GLN A 171 29.51 54.29 -16.17
C GLN A 171 28.72 53.31 -17.06
N TYR A 172 27.55 52.89 -16.59
CA TYR A 172 26.67 51.96 -17.30
C TYR A 172 25.53 52.64 -18.05
N TYR A 173 25.25 53.92 -17.76
CA TYR A 173 24.18 54.68 -18.40
C TYR A 173 24.38 54.77 -19.92
N GLY A 174 23.43 54.22 -20.67
CA GLY A 174 23.45 54.21 -22.13
C GLY A 174 24.20 53.04 -22.76
N GLN A 175 24.66 52.06 -21.96
CA GLN A 175 25.11 50.78 -22.51
C GLN A 175 23.93 50.00 -23.11
N VAL A 176 24.20 49.21 -24.14
CA VAL A 176 23.20 48.38 -24.81
C VAL A 176 23.24 46.98 -24.19
N CYS A 177 22.12 46.52 -23.63
CA CYS A 177 21.99 45.14 -23.14
C CYS A 177 21.77 44.20 -24.34
N GLU A 178 22.57 43.14 -24.48
CA GLU A 178 22.32 42.03 -25.41
C GLU A 178 21.52 40.90 -24.73
#